data_AF-A0A929U5U7-F1
#
_entry.id   AF-A0A929U5U7-F1
#
_cell.length_a   1.000
_cell.length_b   1.000
_cell.length_c   1.000
_cell.angle_alpha   90.00
_cell.angle_beta   90.00
_cell.angle_gamma   90.00
#
_symmetry.space_group_name_H-M   'P 1'
#
loop_
_entity.id
_entity.type
_entity.pdbx_description
1 polymer ?
#
loop_
_entity_poly.entity_id
_entity_poly.type
_entity_poly.pdbx_seq_one_letter_code
_entity_poly.pdbx_strand_id
1 'polypeptide(L)'
;MGGECGGISTALPVMGALPYRTMFLGGVLSSFVFLIKFNSLGFFIGWVLMLLLANLFAYRQVIGVLRRIQITMYSLLVFGAGFLVPIVPFFLYFLIHGALYDWIYVYLYCNLFVYSVKMSLGARFLLLGKVLYRQFFLNPLPGLFALAGVLLFLFRKDTKGIEKINLLLLGTGLLLGIFIGGIALPYYILPLGTFVVLVEMAASLFLPKKQEFLPRKPQKRGPAFYHISPALKLLSFYGALFASLLGMLLLCFSLTQNRAYHSLKKGDLWQTHFTEYIRKSGVKAPTLLNVNCFDQGLYTVSGILPTVYFFQTQTIHLDEVYEVQMGAIRSGSTDFILSMDGAPDNIFLHYDLVLKEEDKLPGTGHTLFLFQKIKE
;
A
#
# COMPACT_ATOMS: atom_id res chain seq x y z
N MET A 1 46.47 -15.90 -46.64
CA MET A 1 45.73 -14.66 -46.98
C MET A 1 44.30 -15.07 -47.31
N GLY A 2 43.24 -14.63 -46.64
CA GLY A 2 43.09 -13.75 -45.49
C GLY A 2 42.04 -14.34 -44.55
N GLY A 3 42.25 -14.15 -43.26
CA GLY A 3 41.25 -14.45 -42.24
C GLY A 3 40.30 -13.27 -42.09
N GLU A 4 39.01 -13.55 -42.07
CA GLU A 4 38.02 -12.65 -41.48
C GLU A 4 37.55 -13.28 -40.17
N CYS A 5 38.26 -12.91 -39.10
CA CYS A 5 37.75 -13.03 -37.75
C CYS A 5 36.53 -12.10 -37.63
N GLY A 6 35.34 -12.66 -37.81
CA GLY A 6 34.09 -12.00 -37.47
C GLY A 6 34.11 -11.64 -35.99
N GLY A 7 34.17 -10.33 -35.71
CA GLY A 7 34.27 -9.77 -34.38
C GLY A 7 33.20 -10.30 -33.44
N ILE A 8 33.64 -11.01 -32.42
CA ILE A 8 32.86 -11.24 -31.21
C ILE A 8 32.67 -9.85 -30.58
N SER A 9 31.50 -9.26 -30.80
CA SER A 9 31.08 -8.03 -30.12
C SER A 9 31.22 -8.24 -28.60
N THR A 10 32.15 -7.50 -28.00
CA THR A 10 32.49 -7.46 -26.58
C THR A 10 31.45 -6.69 -25.76
N ALA A 11 30.16 -6.94 -25.99
CA ALA A 11 29.13 -6.57 -25.05
C ALA A 11 29.08 -7.65 -23.96
N LEU A 12 29.68 -7.37 -22.80
CA LEU A 12 29.49 -8.20 -21.60
C LEU A 12 27.99 -8.51 -21.47
N PRO A 13 27.58 -9.80 -21.44
CA PRO A 13 26.19 -10.10 -21.19
C PRO A 13 25.86 -9.57 -19.80
N VAL A 14 24.77 -8.83 -19.72
CA VAL A 14 24.07 -8.49 -18.49
C VAL A 14 23.85 -9.79 -17.72
N MET A 15 24.82 -10.18 -16.87
CA MET A 15 24.87 -11.54 -16.32
C MET A 15 24.02 -11.61 -15.06
N GLY A 16 22.73 -11.76 -15.30
CA GLY A 16 21.65 -11.96 -14.35
C GLY A 16 20.34 -12.13 -15.13
N ALA A 17 19.35 -12.80 -14.54
CA ALA A 17 18.02 -12.96 -15.15
C ALA A 17 17.33 -11.61 -15.43
N LEU A 18 17.73 -10.55 -14.71
CA LEU A 18 17.34 -9.16 -14.98
C LEU A 18 18.56 -8.23 -15.01
N PRO A 19 18.45 -7.08 -15.68
CA PRO A 19 19.44 -6.01 -15.59
C PRO A 19 19.63 -5.48 -14.16
N TYR A 20 20.88 -5.18 -13.79
CA TYR A 20 21.20 -4.61 -12.48
C TYR A 20 20.51 -3.28 -12.19
N ARG A 21 20.23 -2.48 -13.22
CA ARG A 21 19.40 -1.26 -13.07
C ARG A 21 18.01 -1.59 -12.52
N THR A 22 17.39 -2.66 -13.00
CA THR A 22 16.07 -3.12 -12.51
C THR A 22 16.16 -3.64 -11.09
N MET A 23 17.25 -4.36 -10.75
CA MET A 23 17.49 -4.82 -9.37
C MET A 23 17.63 -3.64 -8.40
N PHE A 24 18.43 -2.64 -8.76
CA PHE A 24 18.65 -1.44 -7.95
C PHE A 24 17.34 -0.66 -7.75
N LEU A 25 16.60 -0.40 -8.83
CA LEU A 25 15.30 0.28 -8.75
C LEU A 25 14.27 -0.52 -7.93
N GLY A 26 14.28 -1.85 -8.05
CA GLY A 26 13.46 -2.72 -7.21
C GLY A 26 13.79 -2.58 -5.72
N GLY A 27 15.08 -2.46 -5.39
CA GLY A 27 15.55 -2.13 -4.04
C GLY A 27 14.95 -0.81 -3.54
N VAL A 28 15.10 0.27 -4.32
CA VAL A 28 14.57 1.60 -4.00
C VAL A 28 13.05 1.57 -3.76
N LEU A 29 12.30 0.92 -4.65
CA LEU A 29 10.84 0.82 -4.50
C LEU A 29 10.45 -0.01 -3.27
N SER A 30 11.17 -1.09 -2.99
CA SER A 30 10.90 -1.91 -1.81
C SER A 30 11.17 -1.17 -0.50
N SER A 31 12.18 -0.29 -0.44
CA SER A 31 12.41 0.58 0.72
C SER A 31 11.32 1.63 0.92
N PHE A 32 10.75 2.20 -0.15
CA PHE A 32 9.58 3.06 0.01
C PHE A 32 8.39 2.28 0.56
N VAL A 33 8.14 1.08 0.06
CA VAL A 33 7.08 0.21 0.60
C VAL A 33 7.37 -0.19 2.06
N PHE A 34 8.63 -0.47 2.40
CA PHE A 34 9.05 -0.72 3.78
C PHE A 34 8.70 0.46 4.69
N LEU A 35 8.94 1.71 4.27
CA LEU A 35 8.69 2.90 5.07
C LEU A 35 7.20 3.30 5.13
N ILE A 36 6.41 2.95 4.10
CA ILE A 36 4.96 3.21 4.07
C ILE A 36 4.20 2.17 4.89
N LYS A 37 4.39 0.89 4.57
CA LYS A 37 3.70 -0.25 5.20
C LYS A 37 4.53 -1.52 4.98
N PHE A 38 5.44 -1.82 5.91
CA PHE A 38 6.35 -2.94 5.76
C PHE A 38 5.66 -4.30 5.54
N ASN A 39 4.43 -4.51 6.02
CA ASN A 39 3.65 -5.74 5.73
C ASN A 39 3.46 -6.00 4.22
N SER A 40 3.44 -4.94 3.40
CA SER A 40 3.35 -5.07 1.94
C SER A 40 4.67 -5.51 1.29
N LEU A 41 5.78 -5.57 2.03
CA LEU A 41 7.04 -6.14 1.55
C LEU A 41 6.94 -7.61 1.16
N GLY A 42 5.92 -8.32 1.62
CA GLY A 42 5.63 -9.68 1.19
C GLY A 42 5.67 -9.86 -0.34
N PHE A 43 5.22 -8.85 -1.10
CA PHE A 43 5.34 -8.82 -2.55
C PHE A 43 6.80 -8.84 -3.02
N PHE A 44 7.64 -7.96 -2.47
CA PHE A 44 9.06 -7.86 -2.83
C PHE A 44 9.87 -9.06 -2.35
N ILE A 45 9.49 -9.68 -1.21
CA ILE A 45 10.06 -10.95 -0.77
C ILE A 45 9.77 -12.03 -1.82
N GLY A 46 8.50 -12.16 -2.26
CA GLY A 46 8.15 -13.07 -3.36
C GLY A 46 8.93 -12.80 -4.64
N TRP A 47 9.10 -11.52 -4.99
CA TRP A 47 9.87 -11.10 -6.17
C TRP A 47 11.35 -11.46 -6.07
N VAL A 48 12.01 -11.13 -4.96
CA VAL A 48 13.41 -11.46 -4.71
C VAL A 48 13.61 -12.97 -4.72
N LEU A 49 12.74 -13.74 -4.05
CA LEU A 49 12.79 -15.21 -4.09
C LEU A 49 12.72 -15.74 -5.53
N MET A 50 11.83 -15.21 -6.36
CA MET A 50 11.77 -15.59 -7.77
C MET A 50 13.07 -15.24 -8.50
N LEU A 51 13.66 -14.08 -8.24
CA LEU A 51 14.93 -13.68 -8.86
C LEU A 51 16.09 -14.59 -8.46
N LEU A 52 16.13 -15.04 -7.21
CA LEU A 52 17.08 -16.05 -6.74
C LEU A 52 16.91 -17.35 -7.55
N LEU A 53 15.68 -17.85 -7.66
CA LEU A 53 15.38 -19.05 -8.43
C LEU A 53 15.75 -18.85 -9.91
N ALA A 54 15.38 -17.72 -10.51
CA ALA A 54 15.68 -17.41 -11.90
C ALA A 54 17.19 -17.40 -12.16
N ASN A 55 18.00 -16.76 -11.32
CA ASN A 55 19.46 -16.73 -11.47
C ASN A 55 20.11 -18.11 -11.27
N LEU A 56 19.58 -18.92 -10.34
CA LEU A 56 20.12 -20.26 -10.04
C LEU A 56 19.78 -21.29 -11.12
N PHE A 57 18.63 -21.17 -11.78
CA PHE A 57 18.17 -22.09 -12.82
C PHE A 57 18.43 -21.60 -14.26
N ALA A 58 18.58 -20.30 -14.46
CA ALA A 58 18.95 -19.75 -15.77
C ALA A 58 20.39 -20.15 -16.13
N TYR A 59 20.62 -20.32 -17.43
CA TYR A 59 21.95 -20.62 -17.97
C TYR A 59 22.63 -21.87 -17.39
N ARG A 60 21.86 -22.79 -16.78
CA ARG A 60 22.40 -24.04 -16.19
C ARG A 60 23.23 -24.88 -17.17
N GLN A 61 22.96 -24.73 -18.47
CA GLN A 61 23.65 -25.43 -19.57
C GLN A 61 24.93 -24.73 -20.04
N VAL A 62 25.17 -23.49 -19.60
CA VAL A 62 26.23 -22.61 -20.14
C VAL A 62 27.19 -22.13 -19.05
N ILE A 63 26.70 -21.97 -17.82
CA ILE A 63 27.44 -21.38 -16.70
C ILE A 63 27.47 -22.36 -15.53
N GLY A 64 28.66 -22.60 -14.95
CA GLY A 64 28.83 -23.45 -13.76
C GLY A 64 28.12 -22.93 -12.50
N VAL A 65 27.84 -23.82 -11.55
CA VAL A 65 27.06 -23.52 -10.32
C VAL A 65 27.64 -22.35 -9.53
N LEU A 66 28.96 -22.32 -9.32
CA LEU A 66 29.63 -21.27 -8.54
C LEU A 66 29.40 -19.87 -9.13
N ARG A 67 29.48 -19.73 -10.45
CA ARG A 67 29.26 -18.45 -11.12
C ARG A 67 27.80 -18.00 -11.06
N ARG A 68 26.84 -18.94 -11.04
CA ARG A 68 25.42 -18.62 -10.81
C ARG A 68 25.18 -18.12 -9.38
N ILE A 69 25.80 -18.74 -8.38
CA ILE A 69 25.76 -18.25 -7.00
C ILE A 69 26.34 -16.84 -6.90
N GLN A 70 27.49 -16.58 -7.53
CA GLN A 70 28.10 -15.25 -7.58
C GLN A 70 27.16 -14.20 -8.19
N ILE A 71 26.55 -14.49 -9.34
CA ILE A 71 25.55 -13.60 -9.99
C ILE A 71 24.38 -13.31 -9.05
N THR A 72 23.88 -14.33 -8.36
CA THR A 72 22.79 -14.20 -7.39
C THR A 72 23.19 -13.29 -6.23
N MET A 73 24.38 -13.48 -5.65
CA MET A 73 24.88 -12.64 -4.55
C MET A 73 25.07 -11.20 -4.99
N TYR A 74 25.66 -10.97 -6.17
CA TYR A 74 25.82 -9.63 -6.70
C TYR A 74 24.47 -8.94 -6.94
N SER A 75 23.47 -9.68 -7.45
CA SER A 75 22.11 -9.18 -7.62
C SER A 75 21.47 -8.75 -6.29
N LEU A 76 21.68 -9.52 -5.21
CA LEU A 76 21.22 -9.16 -3.87
C LEU A 76 21.94 -7.92 -3.32
N LEU A 77 23.25 -7.79 -3.56
CA LEU A 77 24.01 -6.59 -3.16
C LEU A 77 23.49 -5.34 -3.89
N VAL A 78 23.24 -5.43 -5.20
CA VAL A 78 22.69 -4.32 -5.99
C VAL A 78 21.28 -3.95 -5.52
N PHE A 79 20.43 -4.95 -5.23
CA PHE A 79 19.12 -4.72 -4.64
C PHE A 79 19.22 -4.05 -3.26
N GLY A 80 20.09 -4.56 -2.39
CA GLY A 80 20.34 -4.01 -1.06
C GLY A 80 20.87 -2.57 -1.10
N ALA A 81 21.78 -2.27 -2.03
CA ALA A 81 22.25 -0.91 -2.26
C ALA A 81 21.11 0.03 -2.65
N GLY A 82 20.19 -0.42 -3.52
CA GLY A 82 18.97 0.32 -3.84
C GLY A 82 18.06 0.53 -2.63
N PHE A 83 17.87 -0.51 -1.81
CA PHE A 83 17.06 -0.44 -0.59
C PHE A 83 17.59 0.59 0.41
N LEU A 84 18.92 0.73 0.53
CA LEU A 84 19.51 1.69 1.46
C LEU A 84 19.29 3.15 1.05
N VAL A 85 19.01 3.44 -0.23
CA VAL A 85 18.90 4.83 -0.73
C VAL A 85 17.81 5.63 0.00
N PRO A 86 16.55 5.16 0.16
CA PRO A 86 15.55 5.88 0.94
C PRO A 86 15.70 5.68 2.46
N ILE A 87 16.27 4.56 2.89
CA ILE A 87 16.40 4.21 4.31
C ILE A 87 17.41 5.11 5.01
N VAL A 88 18.57 5.36 4.40
CA VAL A 88 19.65 6.12 5.05
C VAL A 88 19.23 7.55 5.39
N PRO A 89 18.67 8.37 4.49
CA PRO A 89 18.20 9.71 4.83
C PRO A 89 17.12 9.69 5.93
N PHE A 90 16.23 8.72 5.88
CA PHE A 90 15.17 8.55 6.87
C PHE A 90 15.75 8.20 8.26
N PHE A 91 16.66 7.24 8.32
CA PHE A 91 17.35 6.86 9.54
C PHE A 91 18.17 8.02 10.12
N LEU A 92 18.90 8.75 9.28
CA LEU A 92 19.67 9.92 9.70
C LEU A 92 18.77 11.01 10.28
N TYR A 93 17.58 11.23 9.70
CA TYR A 93 16.61 12.17 10.24
C TYR A 93 16.23 11.81 11.69
N PHE A 94 15.84 10.56 11.96
CA PHE A 94 15.48 10.13 13.32
C PHE A 94 16.67 10.14 14.28
N LEU A 95 17.87 9.79 13.79
CA LEU A 95 19.09 9.84 14.58
C LEU A 95 19.44 11.26 15.02
N ILE A 96 19.39 12.23 14.10
CA ILE A 96 19.70 13.64 14.38
C ILE A 96 18.72 14.24 15.41
N HIS A 97 17.46 13.81 15.39
CA HIS A 97 16.42 14.29 16.30
C HIS A 97 16.32 13.48 17.60
N GLY A 98 17.21 12.51 17.84
CA GLY A 98 17.18 11.66 19.04
C GLY A 98 15.99 10.70 19.11
N ALA A 99 15.21 10.56 18.03
CA ALA A 99 13.97 9.79 17.97
C ALA A 99 14.17 8.40 17.33
N LEU A 100 15.42 7.94 17.20
CA LEU A 100 15.72 6.65 16.57
C LEU A 100 15.15 5.48 17.38
N TYR A 101 15.25 5.53 18.70
CA TYR A 101 14.66 4.52 19.57
C TYR A 101 13.15 4.45 19.37
N ASP A 102 12.46 5.60 19.40
CA ASP A 102 11.01 5.68 19.23
C ASP A 102 10.57 5.12 17.88
N TRP A 103 11.30 5.44 16.81
CA TRP A 103 11.00 4.89 15.50
C TRP A 103 11.16 3.36 15.47
N ILE A 104 12.25 2.82 16.03
CA ILE A 104 12.45 1.35 16.08
C ILE A 104 11.36 0.69 16.92
N TYR A 105 11.07 1.24 18.10
CA TYR A 105 10.09 0.70 19.02
C TYR A 105 8.69 0.72 18.42
N VAL A 106 8.22 1.87 17.93
CA VAL A 106 6.85 2.01 17.39
C VAL A 106 6.72 1.36 16.01
N TYR A 107 7.61 1.67 15.08
CA TYR A 107 7.47 1.24 13.68
C TYR A 107 7.76 -0.25 13.50
N LEU A 108 8.78 -0.78 14.17
CA LEU A 108 9.17 -2.18 14.04
C LEU A 108 8.62 -3.04 15.18
N TYR A 109 8.98 -2.73 16.42
CA TYR A 109 8.67 -3.62 17.54
C TYR A 109 7.16 -3.74 17.82
N CYS A 110 6.46 -2.61 17.99
CA CYS A 110 5.02 -2.61 18.28
C CYS A 110 4.21 -3.25 17.14
N ASN A 111 4.53 -2.92 15.89
CA ASN A 111 3.82 -3.50 14.74
C ASN A 111 4.11 -5.00 14.53
N LEU A 112 5.32 -5.48 14.83
CA LEU A 112 5.68 -6.90 14.64
C LEU A 112 5.25 -7.78 15.80
N PHE A 113 5.43 -7.32 17.04
CA PHE A 113 5.31 -8.18 18.23
C PHE A 113 4.05 -7.89 19.04
N VAL A 114 3.71 -6.62 19.23
CA VAL A 114 2.54 -6.23 20.05
C VAL A 114 1.24 -6.43 19.26
N TYR A 115 1.23 -6.07 17.98
CA TYR A 115 0.04 -6.19 17.14
C TYR A 115 -0.28 -7.63 16.72
N SER A 116 0.71 -8.53 16.76
CA SER A 116 0.51 -9.89 16.29
C SER A 116 -0.26 -10.74 17.29
N VAL A 117 -1.32 -11.39 16.82
CA VAL A 117 -2.09 -12.30 17.68
C VAL A 117 -1.33 -13.63 17.84
N LYS A 118 -1.10 -14.03 19.10
CA LYS A 118 -0.50 -15.33 19.43
C LYS A 118 -1.48 -16.44 19.08
N MET A 119 -1.11 -17.29 18.12
CA MET A 119 -1.94 -18.42 17.66
C MET A 119 -1.07 -19.53 17.07
N SER A 120 -1.62 -20.74 17.02
CA SER A 120 -0.96 -21.86 16.33
C SER A 120 -0.92 -21.65 14.81
N LEU A 121 0.00 -22.34 14.14
CA LEU A 121 0.15 -22.25 12.67
C LEU A 121 -1.15 -22.65 11.94
N GLY A 122 -1.81 -23.72 12.40
CA GLY A 122 -3.08 -24.17 11.81
C GLY A 122 -4.22 -23.15 11.99
N ALA A 123 -4.35 -22.58 13.19
CA ALA A 123 -5.32 -21.51 13.44
C ALA A 123 -5.05 -20.27 12.57
N ARG A 124 -3.78 -19.97 12.30
CA ARG A 124 -3.35 -18.86 11.45
C ARG A 124 -3.77 -19.04 9.99
N PHE A 125 -3.67 -20.24 9.43
CA PHE A 125 -4.16 -20.52 8.08
C PHE A 125 -5.69 -20.47 7.98
N LEU A 126 -6.42 -20.98 8.99
CA LEU A 126 -7.87 -20.85 9.03
C LEU A 126 -8.32 -19.39 9.12
N LEU A 127 -7.63 -18.59 9.93
CA LEU A 127 -7.88 -17.16 10.06
C LEU A 127 -7.61 -16.43 8.74
N LEU A 128 -6.50 -16.74 8.07
CA LEU A 128 -6.18 -16.19 6.75
C LEU A 128 -7.33 -16.44 5.76
N GLY A 129 -7.85 -17.66 5.69
CA GLY A 129 -9.00 -17.99 4.85
C GLY A 129 -10.25 -17.17 5.20
N LYS A 130 -10.58 -17.05 6.50
CA LYS A 130 -11.72 -16.23 6.96
C LYS A 130 -11.55 -14.75 6.63
N VAL A 131 -10.34 -14.22 6.80
CA VAL A 131 -10.00 -12.83 6.48
C VAL A 131 -10.18 -12.59 4.98
N LEU A 132 -9.62 -13.46 4.14
CA LEU A 132 -9.76 -13.31 2.68
C LEU A 132 -11.21 -13.43 2.23
N TYR A 133 -11.96 -14.37 2.81
CA TYR A 133 -13.40 -14.48 2.59
C TYR A 133 -14.10 -13.17 2.93
N ARG A 134 -13.92 -12.63 4.14
CA ARG A 134 -14.56 -11.38 4.58
C ARG A 134 -14.16 -10.19 3.68
N GLN A 135 -12.87 -10.06 3.38
CA GLN A 135 -12.35 -8.95 2.57
C GLN A 135 -12.90 -8.97 1.15
N PHE A 136 -13.11 -10.16 0.58
CA PHE A 136 -13.75 -10.33 -0.72
C PHE A 136 -15.18 -9.76 -0.72
N PHE A 137 -15.97 -9.99 0.33
CA PHE A 137 -17.34 -9.45 0.41
C PHE A 137 -17.38 -7.95 0.74
N LEU A 138 -16.40 -7.44 1.49
CA LEU A 138 -16.29 -5.99 1.75
C LEU A 138 -15.87 -5.22 0.50
N ASN A 139 -15.07 -5.84 -0.38
CA ASN A 139 -14.51 -5.21 -1.58
C ASN A 139 -14.64 -6.13 -2.81
N PRO A 140 -15.88 -6.43 -3.25
CA PRO A 140 -16.13 -7.45 -4.26
C PRO A 140 -15.52 -7.10 -5.61
N LEU A 141 -15.53 -5.83 -6.02
CA LEU A 141 -14.97 -5.42 -7.30
C LEU A 141 -13.45 -5.64 -7.39
N PRO A 142 -12.60 -5.02 -6.53
CA PRO A 142 -11.16 -5.30 -6.56
C PRO A 142 -10.84 -6.79 -6.40
N GLY A 143 -11.56 -7.50 -5.53
CA GLY A 143 -11.39 -8.94 -5.31
C GLY A 143 -11.69 -9.78 -6.55
N LEU A 144 -12.84 -9.55 -7.20
CA LEU A 144 -13.26 -10.26 -8.42
C LEU A 144 -12.32 -9.98 -9.57
N PHE A 145 -11.93 -8.72 -9.80
CA PHE A 145 -11.00 -8.38 -10.87
C PHE A 145 -9.61 -8.98 -10.62
N ALA A 146 -9.06 -8.83 -9.41
CA ALA A 146 -7.77 -9.45 -9.08
C ALA A 146 -7.80 -10.98 -9.29
N LEU A 147 -8.85 -11.66 -8.81
CA LEU A 147 -9.02 -13.09 -8.99
C LEU A 147 -9.14 -13.48 -10.48
N ALA A 148 -9.99 -12.78 -11.24
CA ALA A 148 -10.16 -13.03 -12.66
C ALA A 148 -8.85 -12.83 -13.43
N GLY A 149 -8.11 -11.75 -13.14
CA GLY A 149 -6.82 -11.46 -13.76
C GLY A 149 -5.79 -12.54 -13.48
N VAL A 150 -5.69 -13.01 -12.24
CA VAL A 150 -4.81 -14.11 -11.84
C VAL A 150 -5.20 -15.40 -12.56
N LEU A 151 -6.48 -15.79 -12.56
CA LEU A 151 -6.94 -17.02 -13.21
C LEU A 151 -6.69 -16.96 -14.73
N LEU A 152 -7.04 -15.86 -15.38
CA LEU A 152 -6.80 -15.68 -16.82
C LEU A 152 -5.31 -15.77 -17.17
N PHE A 153 -4.43 -15.20 -16.34
CA PHE A 153 -2.99 -15.29 -16.53
C PHE A 153 -2.46 -16.73 -16.34
N LEU A 154 -2.95 -17.45 -15.33
CA LEU A 154 -2.54 -18.83 -15.03
C LEU A 154 -2.97 -19.82 -16.13
N PHE A 155 -4.17 -19.64 -16.70
CA PHE A 155 -4.68 -20.50 -17.77
C PHE A 155 -4.23 -20.06 -19.17
N ARG A 156 -3.50 -18.95 -19.27
CA ARG A 156 -2.92 -18.47 -20.52
C ARG A 156 -1.94 -19.50 -21.10
N LYS A 157 -2.06 -19.78 -22.41
CA LYS A 157 -1.27 -20.83 -23.10
C LYS A 157 0.12 -20.37 -23.52
N ASP A 158 0.30 -19.08 -23.78
CA ASP A 158 1.55 -18.47 -24.21
C ASP A 158 2.43 -17.97 -23.05
N THR A 159 2.00 -18.15 -21.79
CA THR A 159 2.82 -17.84 -20.61
C THR A 159 3.66 -19.04 -20.19
N LYS A 160 4.92 -18.78 -19.86
CA LYS A 160 5.85 -19.83 -19.42
C LYS A 160 5.50 -20.28 -18.01
N GLY A 161 5.75 -21.54 -17.69
CA GLY A 161 5.51 -22.07 -16.33
C GLY A 161 6.21 -21.25 -15.24
N ILE A 162 7.41 -20.73 -15.53
CA ILE A 162 8.16 -19.88 -14.61
C ILE A 162 7.49 -18.53 -14.32
N GLU A 163 6.78 -17.96 -15.31
CA GLU A 163 6.02 -16.72 -15.14
C GLU A 163 4.79 -16.94 -14.27
N LYS A 164 4.15 -18.12 -14.38
CA LYS A 164 3.05 -18.55 -13.51
C LYS A 164 3.50 -18.74 -12.07
N ILE A 165 4.66 -19.38 -11.87
CA ILE A 165 5.27 -19.53 -10.53
C ILE A 165 5.61 -18.17 -9.94
N ASN A 166 6.18 -17.24 -10.72
CA ASN A 166 6.44 -15.88 -10.27
C ASN A 166 5.16 -15.20 -9.78
N LEU A 167 4.08 -15.26 -10.56
CA LEU A 167 2.79 -14.67 -10.15
C LEU A 167 2.30 -15.24 -8.82
N LEU A 168 2.36 -16.56 -8.66
CA LEU A 168 1.96 -17.23 -7.41
C LEU A 168 2.83 -16.79 -6.23
N LEU A 169 4.16 -16.69 -6.42
CA LEU A 169 5.07 -16.22 -5.36
C LEU A 169 4.80 -14.77 -4.97
N LEU A 170 4.54 -13.88 -5.93
CA LEU A 170 4.17 -12.49 -5.66
C LEU A 170 2.86 -12.41 -4.87
N GLY A 171 1.84 -13.15 -5.31
CA GLY A 171 0.52 -13.18 -4.67
C GLY A 171 0.57 -13.77 -3.27
N THR A 172 1.15 -14.95 -3.11
CA THR A 172 1.31 -15.61 -1.81
C THR A 172 2.18 -14.79 -0.86
N GLY A 173 3.29 -14.23 -1.35
CA GLY A 173 4.15 -13.37 -0.56
C GLY A 173 3.39 -12.15 -0.02
N LEU A 174 2.64 -11.45 -0.88
CA LEU A 174 1.85 -10.29 -0.46
C LEU A 174 0.72 -10.67 0.52
N LEU A 175 0.00 -11.76 0.25
CA LEU A 175 -1.07 -12.27 1.13
C LEU A 175 -0.55 -12.61 2.52
N LEU A 176 0.58 -13.34 2.59
CA LEU A 176 1.21 -13.67 3.86
C LEU A 176 1.71 -12.40 4.55
N GLY A 177 2.41 -11.51 3.84
CA GLY A 177 2.91 -10.26 4.43
C GLY A 177 1.83 -9.42 5.11
N ILE A 178 0.64 -9.30 4.50
CA ILE A 178 -0.45 -8.47 5.03
C ILE A 178 -1.21 -9.17 6.16
N PHE A 179 -1.54 -10.45 6.00
CA PHE A 179 -2.57 -11.09 6.83
C PHE A 179 -2.04 -12.13 7.82
N ILE A 180 -0.75 -12.51 7.76
CA ILE A 180 -0.18 -13.49 8.69
C ILE A 180 -0.24 -13.05 10.15
N GLY A 181 -0.27 -11.74 10.41
CA GLY A 181 -0.40 -11.15 11.76
C GLY A 181 -1.77 -11.37 12.41
N GLY A 182 -2.79 -11.76 11.63
CA GLY A 182 -4.13 -12.10 12.14
C GLY A 182 -5.09 -10.93 12.33
N ILE A 183 -4.66 -9.70 12.04
CA ILE A 183 -5.53 -8.51 12.09
C ILE A 183 -5.83 -8.04 10.66
N ALA A 184 -7.08 -7.70 10.39
CA ALA A 184 -7.52 -7.26 9.07
C ALA A 184 -8.50 -6.10 9.15
N LEU A 185 -8.12 -4.97 8.55
CA LEU A 185 -8.99 -3.82 8.35
C LEU A 185 -9.55 -3.81 6.91
N PRO A 186 -10.70 -3.18 6.64
CA PRO A 186 -11.34 -3.22 5.32
C PRO A 186 -10.45 -2.75 4.16
N TYR A 187 -9.51 -1.85 4.43
CA TYR A 187 -8.58 -1.31 3.43
C TYR A 187 -7.34 -2.19 3.20
N TYR A 188 -7.14 -3.27 3.97
CA TYR A 188 -5.97 -4.15 3.81
C TYR A 188 -6.00 -4.94 2.48
N ILE A 189 -7.12 -4.96 1.77
CA ILE A 189 -7.22 -5.52 0.42
C ILE A 189 -6.55 -4.62 -0.64
N LEU A 190 -6.36 -3.32 -0.39
CA LEU A 190 -5.90 -2.36 -1.41
C LEU A 190 -4.58 -2.78 -2.08
N PRO A 191 -3.55 -3.30 -1.37
CA PRO A 191 -2.34 -3.77 -2.02
C PRO A 191 -2.58 -4.95 -2.99
N LEU A 192 -3.60 -5.79 -2.75
CA LEU A 192 -3.96 -6.86 -3.71
C LEU A 192 -4.54 -6.28 -5.01
N GLY A 193 -4.97 -5.02 -4.99
CA GLY A 193 -5.34 -4.25 -6.17
C GLY A 193 -4.22 -4.19 -7.22
N THR A 194 -2.95 -4.39 -6.85
CA THR A 194 -1.83 -4.51 -7.81
C THR A 194 -2.06 -5.61 -8.85
N PHE A 195 -2.85 -6.65 -8.53
CA PHE A 195 -3.17 -7.74 -9.48
C PHE A 195 -4.35 -7.43 -10.40
N VAL A 196 -5.11 -6.35 -10.19
CA VAL A 196 -6.21 -5.93 -11.08
C VAL A 196 -5.69 -5.65 -12.49
N VAL A 197 -4.46 -5.15 -12.62
CA VAL A 197 -3.80 -4.90 -13.92
C VAL A 197 -3.72 -6.18 -14.79
N LEU A 198 -3.72 -7.36 -14.17
CA LEU A 198 -3.68 -8.63 -14.90
C LEU A 198 -4.97 -8.86 -15.71
N VAL A 199 -6.11 -8.28 -15.30
CA VAL A 199 -7.34 -8.33 -16.09
C VAL A 199 -7.16 -7.59 -17.39
N GLU A 200 -6.53 -6.41 -17.37
CA GLU A 200 -6.27 -5.64 -18.59
C GLU A 200 -5.25 -6.35 -19.49
N MET A 201 -4.19 -6.92 -18.90
CA MET A 201 -3.22 -7.75 -19.63
C MET A 201 -3.84 -9.03 -20.21
N ALA A 202 -4.88 -9.57 -19.57
CA ALA A 202 -5.65 -10.68 -20.11
C ALA A 202 -6.67 -10.20 -21.15
N ALA A 203 -7.26 -9.01 -20.98
CA ALA A 203 -8.18 -8.41 -21.95
C ALA A 203 -7.46 -8.13 -23.28
N SER A 204 -6.15 -7.86 -23.26
CA SER A 204 -5.35 -7.76 -24.47
C SER A 204 -5.29 -9.04 -25.31
N LEU A 205 -5.75 -10.19 -24.78
CA LEU A 205 -5.93 -11.43 -25.55
C LEU A 205 -7.06 -11.33 -26.57
N PHE A 206 -8.06 -10.49 -26.30
CA PHE A 206 -9.17 -10.23 -27.20
C PHE A 206 -8.86 -9.09 -28.19
N LEU A 207 -7.70 -8.45 -28.05
CA LEU A 207 -7.24 -7.42 -28.96
C LEU A 207 -6.53 -8.06 -30.16
N PRO A 208 -6.76 -7.55 -31.39
CA PRO A 208 -6.11 -8.05 -32.58
C PRO A 208 -4.59 -8.01 -32.41
N LYS A 209 -3.89 -9.10 -32.79
CA LYS A 209 -2.43 -9.17 -32.60
C LYS A 209 -1.73 -8.17 -33.52
N LYS A 210 -0.55 -7.67 -33.13
CA LYS A 210 0.29 -6.74 -33.93
C LYS A 210 0.54 -7.22 -35.38
N GLN A 211 0.51 -8.53 -35.62
CA GLN A 211 0.59 -9.16 -36.95
C GLN A 211 -0.61 -8.89 -37.86
N GLU A 212 -1.76 -8.48 -37.30
CA GLU A 212 -2.96 -8.07 -38.03
C GLU A 212 -2.97 -6.58 -38.40
N PHE A 213 -1.97 -5.82 -37.93
CA PHE A 213 -1.76 -4.40 -38.25
C PHE A 213 -0.69 -4.20 -39.33
N LEU A 214 0.15 -5.21 -39.58
CA LEU A 214 1.11 -5.18 -40.67
C LEU A 214 0.39 -5.52 -41.99
N PRO A 215 0.62 -4.78 -43.09
CA PRO A 215 0.06 -5.13 -44.38
C PRO A 215 0.55 -6.53 -44.76
N ARG A 216 -0.37 -7.49 -44.87
CA ARG A 216 -0.07 -8.80 -45.47
C ARG A 216 0.39 -8.55 -46.90
N LYS A 217 1.45 -9.23 -47.35
CA LYS A 217 1.84 -9.24 -48.76
C LYS A 217 0.60 -9.58 -49.61
N PRO A 218 0.35 -8.87 -50.73
CA PRO A 218 -0.90 -9.00 -51.46
C PRO A 218 -1.03 -10.42 -52.03
N GLN A 219 -1.89 -11.23 -51.44
CA GLN A 219 -2.28 -12.52 -52.00
C GLN A 219 -3.51 -12.29 -52.88
N LYS A 220 -3.43 -12.75 -54.13
CA LYS A 220 -4.43 -12.50 -55.17
C LYS A 220 -5.82 -13.05 -54.77
N ARG A 221 -6.76 -12.10 -54.65
CA ARG A 221 -8.22 -12.10 -54.95
C ARG A 221 -9.19 -12.96 -54.10
N GLY A 222 -10.19 -12.25 -53.56
CA GLY A 222 -11.49 -12.66 -53.02
C GLY A 222 -12.29 -11.39 -52.63
N PRO A 223 -13.64 -11.39 -52.58
CA PRO A 223 -14.46 -10.17 -52.59
C PRO A 223 -14.25 -9.33 -51.31
N ALA A 224 -14.48 -8.03 -51.45
CA ALA A 224 -14.13 -6.95 -50.53
C ALA A 224 -14.45 -7.24 -49.05
N PHE A 225 -13.50 -7.85 -48.35
CA PHE A 225 -13.42 -7.74 -46.90
C PHE A 225 -12.94 -6.34 -46.58
N TYR A 226 -13.76 -5.56 -45.90
CA TYR A 226 -13.45 -4.22 -45.41
C TYR A 226 -12.07 -4.21 -44.73
N HIS A 227 -11.05 -3.75 -45.46
CA HIS A 227 -9.73 -3.52 -44.89
C HIS A 227 -9.82 -2.30 -43.98
N ILE A 228 -10.18 -2.55 -42.72
CA ILE A 228 -10.11 -1.54 -41.67
C ILE A 228 -8.68 -1.03 -41.62
N SER A 229 -8.50 0.28 -41.82
CA SER A 229 -7.18 0.89 -41.83
C SER A 229 -6.45 0.63 -40.50
N PRO A 230 -5.11 0.44 -40.51
CA PRO A 230 -4.33 0.29 -39.28
C PRO A 230 -4.60 1.42 -38.26
N ALA A 231 -4.89 2.63 -38.76
CA ALA A 231 -5.30 3.78 -37.96
C ALA A 231 -6.65 3.56 -37.25
N LEU A 232 -7.66 2.99 -37.92
CA LEU A 232 -8.96 2.73 -37.31
C LEU A 232 -8.89 1.59 -36.27
N LYS A 233 -8.02 0.59 -36.45
CA LYS A 233 -7.74 -0.43 -35.44
C LYS A 233 -6.97 0.12 -34.22
N LEU A 234 -6.06 1.08 -34.45
CA LEU A 234 -5.34 1.75 -33.37
C LEU A 234 -6.27 2.68 -32.58
N LEU A 235 -7.16 3.40 -33.29
CA LEU A 235 -8.20 4.22 -32.69
C LEU A 235 -9.19 3.38 -31.89
N SER A 236 -9.61 2.21 -32.38
CA SER A 236 -10.48 1.31 -31.63
C SER A 236 -9.78 0.70 -30.40
N PHE A 237 -8.47 0.44 -30.47
CA PHE A 237 -7.68 0.00 -29.32
C PHE A 237 -7.63 1.07 -28.22
N TYR A 238 -7.23 2.29 -28.57
CA TYR A 238 -7.19 3.39 -27.59
C TYR A 238 -8.58 3.79 -27.11
N GLY A 239 -9.59 3.71 -27.99
CA GLY A 239 -11.00 3.93 -27.62
C GLY A 239 -11.51 2.89 -26.63
N ALA A 240 -11.18 1.61 -26.82
CA ALA A 240 -11.52 0.55 -25.88
C ALA A 240 -10.80 0.71 -24.52
N LEU A 241 -9.51 1.08 -24.54
CA LEU A 241 -8.75 1.37 -23.31
C LEU A 241 -9.33 2.58 -22.57
N PHE A 242 -9.67 3.65 -23.29
CA PHE A 242 -10.29 4.82 -22.68
C PHE A 242 -11.66 4.49 -22.09
N ALA A 243 -12.48 3.73 -22.82
CA ALA A 243 -13.78 3.27 -22.34
C ALA A 243 -13.67 2.36 -21.11
N SER A 244 -12.65 1.49 -21.04
CA SER A 244 -12.43 0.63 -19.87
C SER A 244 -11.98 1.44 -18.66
N LEU A 245 -11.05 2.40 -18.83
CA LEU A 245 -10.62 3.30 -17.76
C LEU A 245 -11.78 4.17 -17.26
N LEU A 246 -12.58 4.72 -18.18
CA LEU A 246 -13.76 5.51 -17.83
C LEU A 246 -14.81 4.66 -17.12
N GLY A 247 -15.07 3.44 -17.61
CA GLY A 247 -15.97 2.49 -16.96
C GLY A 247 -15.52 2.15 -15.55
N MET A 248 -14.21 1.91 -15.35
CA MET A 248 -13.64 1.64 -14.03
C MET A 248 -13.75 2.86 -13.11
N LEU A 249 -13.48 4.06 -13.61
CA LEU A 249 -13.65 5.31 -12.86
C LEU A 249 -15.10 5.50 -12.42
N LEU A 250 -16.06 5.30 -13.32
CA LEU A 250 -17.49 5.39 -13.02
C LEU A 250 -17.94 4.35 -11.99
N LEU A 251 -17.43 3.12 -12.10
CA LEU A 251 -17.68 2.06 -11.12
C LEU A 251 -17.12 2.43 -9.75
N CYS A 252 -15.86 2.89 -9.69
CA CYS A 252 -15.24 3.37 -8.45
C CYS A 252 -16.02 4.53 -7.83
N PHE A 253 -16.44 5.51 -8.63
CA PHE A 253 -17.22 6.65 -8.15
C PHE A 253 -18.62 6.24 -7.65
N SER A 254 -19.24 5.25 -8.29
CA SER A 254 -20.59 4.81 -7.94
C SER A 254 -20.62 3.91 -6.70
N LEU A 255 -19.55 3.15 -6.47
CA LEU A 255 -19.48 2.07 -5.46
C LEU A 255 -18.50 2.36 -4.31
N THR A 256 -17.85 3.54 -4.32
CA THR A 256 -16.98 3.94 -3.21
C THR A 256 -17.77 4.04 -1.90
N GLN A 257 -17.19 3.49 -0.83
CA GLN A 257 -17.71 3.63 0.53
C GLN A 257 -17.70 5.10 1.00
N ASN A 258 -16.86 5.94 0.39
CA ASN A 258 -16.72 7.35 0.74
C ASN A 258 -17.70 8.26 0.00
N ARG A 259 -18.74 7.72 -0.66
CA ARG A 259 -19.70 8.51 -1.44
C ARG A 259 -20.40 9.59 -0.60
N ALA A 260 -20.65 9.30 0.69
CA ALA A 260 -21.25 10.24 1.62
C ALA A 260 -20.43 11.54 1.81
N TYR A 261 -19.11 11.47 1.61
CA TYR A 261 -18.23 12.63 1.72
C TYR A 261 -18.33 13.57 0.52
N HIS A 262 -18.83 13.11 -0.63
CA HIS A 262 -18.84 13.93 -1.86
C HIS A 262 -19.72 15.17 -1.77
N SER A 263 -20.74 15.15 -0.91
CA SER A 263 -21.66 16.28 -0.69
C SER A 263 -21.27 17.17 0.49
N LEU A 264 -20.33 16.74 1.34
CA LEU A 264 -19.92 17.51 2.52
C LEU A 264 -19.01 18.65 2.12
N LYS A 265 -19.32 19.87 2.58
CA LYS A 265 -18.41 21.01 2.44
C LYS A 265 -17.51 21.07 3.66
N LYS A 266 -16.37 21.74 3.50
CA LYS A 266 -15.40 21.96 4.60
C LYS A 266 -16.07 22.55 5.85
N GLY A 267 -16.99 23.48 5.67
CA GLY A 267 -17.72 24.12 6.78
C GLY A 267 -18.79 23.24 7.44
N ASP A 268 -19.08 22.04 6.91
CA ASP A 268 -20.02 21.10 7.54
C ASP A 268 -19.32 20.11 8.48
N LEU A 269 -17.97 20.10 8.45
CA LEU A 269 -17.13 19.16 9.18
C LEU A 269 -16.86 19.65 10.60
N TRP A 270 -17.04 18.76 11.57
CA TRP A 270 -16.78 19.04 12.99
C TRP A 270 -15.33 19.50 13.22
N GLN A 271 -14.37 19.00 12.44
CA GLN A 271 -12.96 19.40 12.51
C GLN A 271 -12.80 20.91 12.29
N THR A 272 -13.61 21.48 11.38
CA THR A 272 -13.61 22.92 11.10
C THR A 272 -14.20 23.69 12.26
N HIS A 273 -15.36 23.27 12.80
CA HIS A 273 -16.00 23.93 13.93
C HIS A 273 -15.11 23.93 15.19
N PHE A 274 -14.53 22.78 15.53
CA PHE A 274 -13.67 22.64 16.70
C PHE A 274 -12.40 23.48 16.53
N THR A 275 -11.81 23.48 15.33
CA THR A 275 -10.66 24.34 15.00
C THR A 275 -11.01 25.83 15.14
N GLU A 276 -12.18 26.26 14.67
CA GLU A 276 -12.62 27.64 14.80
C GLU A 276 -12.81 28.05 16.26
N TYR A 277 -13.38 27.16 17.08
CA TYR A 277 -13.50 27.38 18.52
C TYR A 277 -12.13 27.54 19.18
N ILE A 278 -11.20 26.61 18.92
CA ILE A 278 -9.83 26.66 19.46
C ILE A 278 -9.16 27.98 19.08
N ARG A 279 -9.30 28.43 17.84
CA ARG A 279 -8.75 29.73 17.38
C ARG A 279 -9.37 30.94 18.09
N LYS A 280 -10.67 30.88 18.40
CA LYS A 280 -11.41 31.96 19.08
C LYS A 280 -11.28 31.94 20.61
N SER A 281 -10.77 30.85 21.19
CA SER A 281 -10.64 30.66 22.65
C SER A 281 -9.71 31.66 23.37
N GLY A 282 -8.83 32.31 22.61
CA GLY A 282 -7.81 33.23 23.13
C GLY A 282 -6.55 32.56 23.69
N VAL A 283 -6.42 31.23 23.60
CA VAL A 283 -5.20 30.51 23.98
C VAL A 283 -4.08 30.78 22.97
N LYS A 284 -2.94 31.29 23.44
CA LYS A 284 -1.75 31.49 22.60
C LYS A 284 -0.99 30.18 22.46
N ALA A 285 -0.71 29.76 21.23
CA ALA A 285 -0.04 28.49 20.91
C ALA A 285 -0.74 27.27 21.56
N PRO A 286 -2.00 26.98 21.17
CA PRO A 286 -2.81 25.96 21.81
C PRO A 286 -2.22 24.56 21.64
N THR A 287 -2.33 23.77 22.70
CA THR A 287 -1.97 22.35 22.74
C THR A 287 -3.23 21.48 22.75
N LEU A 288 -3.13 20.26 22.22
CA LEU A 288 -4.24 19.35 22.00
C LEU A 288 -3.86 17.92 22.39
N LEU A 289 -4.84 17.14 22.83
CA LEU A 289 -4.76 15.70 23.04
C LEU A 289 -6.04 15.03 22.51
N ASN A 290 -5.92 13.96 21.73
CA ASN A 290 -7.06 13.15 21.29
C ASN A 290 -7.12 11.87 22.14
N VAL A 291 -8.27 11.58 22.72
CA VAL A 291 -8.49 10.45 23.63
C VAL A 291 -9.71 9.67 23.17
N ASN A 292 -9.69 8.35 23.37
CA ASN A 292 -10.68 7.39 22.90
C ASN A 292 -10.86 7.35 21.36
N CYS A 293 -9.99 8.02 20.60
CA CYS A 293 -10.02 8.01 19.15
C CYS A 293 -8.65 8.24 18.51
N PHE A 294 -8.56 7.86 17.24
CA PHE A 294 -7.52 8.35 16.34
C PHE A 294 -7.73 9.82 16.01
N ASP A 295 -6.65 10.50 15.62
CA ASP A 295 -6.77 11.76 14.91
C ASP A 295 -7.46 11.53 13.56
N GLN A 296 -8.68 12.07 13.47
CA GLN A 296 -9.46 12.12 12.25
C GLN A 296 -9.21 13.45 11.49
N GLY A 297 -7.98 13.96 11.56
CA GLY A 297 -7.54 15.17 10.87
C GLY A 297 -7.68 16.48 11.66
N LEU A 298 -7.99 16.45 12.97
CA LEU A 298 -8.10 17.67 13.76
C LEU A 298 -6.74 18.38 13.89
N TYR A 299 -5.64 17.64 14.11
CA TYR A 299 -4.29 18.23 14.10
C TYR A 299 -3.96 18.86 12.74
N THR A 300 -4.40 18.24 11.64
CA THR A 300 -4.18 18.76 10.29
C THR A 300 -4.93 20.08 10.05
N VAL A 301 -6.21 20.16 10.45
CA VAL A 301 -7.05 21.35 10.21
C VAL A 301 -6.70 22.49 11.18
N SER A 302 -6.35 22.16 12.42
CA SER A 302 -5.97 23.14 13.45
C SER A 302 -4.57 23.70 13.24
N GLY A 303 -3.64 22.88 12.70
CA GLY A 303 -2.21 23.22 12.60
C GLY A 303 -1.46 23.08 13.93
N ILE A 304 -2.08 22.49 14.94
CA ILE A 304 -1.45 22.21 16.24
C ILE A 304 -0.46 21.07 16.07
N LEU A 305 0.68 21.14 16.77
CA LEU A 305 1.62 20.03 16.87
C LEU A 305 1.39 19.27 18.19
N PRO A 306 1.44 17.93 18.19
CA PRO A 306 1.32 17.16 19.42
C PRO A 306 2.42 17.46 20.44
N THR A 307 2.03 17.60 21.70
CA THR A 307 2.97 17.79 22.84
C THR A 307 3.03 16.58 23.77
N VAL A 308 2.09 15.65 23.65
CA VAL A 308 2.02 14.40 24.40
C VAL A 308 2.49 13.25 23.50
N TYR A 309 3.32 12.34 24.02
CA TYR A 309 3.90 11.24 23.23
C TYR A 309 2.81 10.37 22.56
N PHE A 310 1.85 9.89 23.35
CA PHE A 310 0.65 9.22 22.85
C PHE A 310 -0.51 10.21 22.66
N PHE A 311 -0.39 11.05 21.63
CA PHE A 311 -1.33 12.15 21.36
C PHE A 311 -2.71 11.74 20.83
N GLN A 312 -2.90 10.45 20.52
CA GLN A 312 -4.14 9.85 20.04
C GLN A 312 -4.23 8.40 20.55
N THR A 313 -5.46 7.90 20.74
CA THR A 313 -5.67 6.50 21.11
C THR A 313 -5.53 5.62 19.87
N GLN A 314 -4.63 4.63 19.94
CA GLN A 314 -4.31 3.73 18.84
C GLN A 314 -5.17 2.45 18.89
N THR A 315 -5.23 1.69 17.79
CA THR A 315 -5.87 0.35 17.78
C THR A 315 -5.10 -0.69 18.59
N ILE A 316 -3.86 -0.38 18.96
CA ILE A 316 -3.05 -1.26 19.80
C ILE A 316 -3.38 -0.93 21.25
N HIS A 317 -3.99 -1.87 21.97
CA HIS A 317 -4.20 -1.75 23.41
C HIS A 317 -2.87 -1.92 24.12
N LEU A 318 -2.17 -0.81 24.28
CA LEU A 318 -0.99 -0.67 25.12
C LEU A 318 -1.40 0.05 26.39
N ASP A 319 -1.16 -0.56 27.55
CA ASP A 319 -1.41 0.08 28.85
C ASP A 319 -0.67 1.43 28.94
N GLU A 320 0.52 1.51 28.34
CA GLU A 320 1.31 2.74 28.24
C GLU A 320 0.57 3.91 27.56
N VAL A 321 -0.25 3.63 26.53
CA VAL A 321 -1.06 4.67 25.87
C VAL A 321 -2.06 5.24 26.86
N TYR A 322 -2.77 4.37 27.59
CA TYR A 322 -3.74 4.81 28.59
C TYR A 322 -3.07 5.59 29.72
N GLU A 323 -1.96 5.09 30.26
CA GLU A 323 -1.25 5.75 31.37
C GLU A 323 -0.73 7.14 30.99
N VAL A 324 -0.13 7.29 29.81
CA VAL A 324 0.36 8.60 29.33
C VAL A 324 -0.79 9.56 29.09
N GLN A 325 -1.88 9.10 28.45
CA GLN A 325 -3.04 9.95 28.18
C GLN A 325 -3.73 10.37 29.47
N MET A 326 -4.04 9.44 30.37
CA MET A 326 -4.69 9.75 31.65
C MET A 326 -3.78 10.58 32.56
N GLY A 327 -2.47 10.34 32.51
CA GLY A 327 -1.48 11.18 33.18
C GLY A 327 -1.58 12.64 32.74
N ALA A 328 -1.62 12.90 31.43
CA ALA A 328 -1.76 14.24 30.86
C ALA A 328 -3.09 14.92 31.23
N ILE A 329 -4.18 14.15 31.32
CA ILE A 329 -5.49 14.67 31.78
C ILE A 329 -5.42 15.06 33.26
N ARG A 330 -4.90 14.17 34.11
CA ARG A 330 -4.80 14.41 35.56
C ARG A 330 -3.89 15.58 35.92
N SER A 331 -2.89 15.90 35.10
CA SER A 331 -2.00 17.05 35.32
C SER A 331 -2.43 18.31 34.58
N GLY A 332 -3.47 18.26 33.74
CA GLY A 332 -3.90 19.40 32.94
C GLY A 332 -2.84 19.85 31.92
N SER A 333 -2.09 18.92 31.32
CA SER A 333 -0.89 19.25 30.50
C SER A 333 -1.18 19.86 29.13
N THR A 334 -2.43 19.80 28.65
CA THR A 334 -2.84 20.40 27.37
C THR A 334 -3.95 21.43 27.56
N ASP A 335 -4.12 22.34 26.60
CA ASP A 335 -5.18 23.35 26.61
C ASP A 335 -6.53 22.77 26.18
N PHE A 336 -6.49 21.81 25.25
CA PHE A 336 -7.67 21.15 24.71
C PHE A 336 -7.55 19.63 24.76
N ILE A 337 -8.69 18.98 24.98
CA ILE A 337 -8.84 17.53 24.85
C ILE A 337 -10.03 17.24 23.94
N LEU A 338 -9.78 16.50 22.86
CA LEU A 338 -10.82 15.86 22.08
C LEU A 338 -11.06 14.47 22.65
N SER A 339 -12.31 14.12 22.92
CA SER A 339 -12.71 12.75 23.26
C SER A 339 -13.86 12.27 22.38
N MET A 340 -13.86 10.97 22.07
CA MET A 340 -14.92 10.29 21.34
C MET A 340 -15.75 9.40 22.26
N ASP A 341 -17.06 9.44 22.09
CA ASP A 341 -18.07 8.59 22.76
C ASP A 341 -18.05 8.62 24.30
N GLY A 342 -17.46 9.64 24.90
CA GLY A 342 -17.54 9.84 26.34
C GLY A 342 -16.53 10.82 26.90
N ALA A 343 -16.74 11.19 28.16
CA ALA A 343 -15.79 11.94 28.95
C ALA A 343 -14.72 10.96 29.52
N PRO A 344 -13.42 11.23 29.37
CA PRO A 344 -12.38 10.43 30.01
C PRO A 344 -12.39 10.59 31.55
N ASP A 345 -11.77 9.64 32.24
CA ASP A 345 -11.66 9.70 33.70
C ASP A 345 -10.92 10.96 34.16
N ASN A 346 -11.39 11.58 35.24
CA ASN A 346 -10.78 12.76 35.86
C ASN A 346 -10.73 14.03 34.97
N ILE A 347 -11.39 14.04 33.81
CA ILE A 347 -11.35 15.18 32.88
C ILE A 347 -11.82 16.49 33.55
N PHE A 348 -12.83 16.42 34.40
CA PHE A 348 -13.42 17.58 35.06
C PHE A 348 -12.58 18.15 36.21
N LEU A 349 -11.41 17.59 36.52
CA LEU A 349 -10.48 18.20 37.48
C LEU A 349 -9.87 19.51 36.97
N HIS A 350 -9.61 19.56 35.65
CA HIS A 350 -8.88 20.68 35.03
C HIS A 350 -9.54 21.21 33.76
N TYR A 351 -10.64 20.59 33.29
CA TYR A 351 -11.24 20.92 32.01
C TYR A 351 -12.77 21.04 32.08
N ASP A 352 -13.31 21.97 31.30
CA ASP A 352 -14.73 22.13 31.04
C ASP A 352 -15.09 21.63 29.65
N LEU A 353 -16.28 21.01 29.52
CA LEU A 353 -16.84 20.67 28.20
C LEU A 353 -17.29 21.95 27.50
N VAL A 354 -16.72 22.24 26.33
CA VAL A 354 -16.98 23.49 25.59
C VAL A 354 -17.72 23.28 24.28
N LEU A 355 -17.56 22.13 23.63
CA LEU A 355 -18.31 21.76 22.43
C LEU A 355 -18.65 20.28 22.46
N LYS A 356 -19.80 19.96 21.86
CA LYS A 356 -20.26 18.59 21.63
C LYS A 356 -20.93 18.52 20.27
N GLU A 357 -20.47 17.63 19.41
CA GLU A 357 -21.04 17.42 18.07
C GLU A 357 -21.12 15.92 17.74
N GLU A 358 -22.16 15.52 17.03
CA GLU A 358 -22.23 14.18 16.43
C GLU A 358 -21.53 14.19 15.08
N ASP A 359 -20.73 13.16 14.84
CA ASP A 359 -20.15 12.94 13.53
C ASP A 359 -21.26 12.59 12.53
N LYS A 360 -21.49 13.50 11.58
CA LYS A 360 -22.56 13.39 10.57
C LYS A 360 -22.28 12.31 9.51
N LEU A 361 -21.15 11.60 9.63
CA LEU A 361 -20.77 10.58 8.67
C LEU A 361 -21.64 9.32 8.81
N PRO A 362 -22.24 8.84 7.71
CA PRO A 362 -23.05 7.63 7.75
C PRO A 362 -22.27 6.43 8.26
N GLY A 363 -22.75 5.83 9.34
CA GLY A 363 -22.19 4.61 9.91
C GLY A 363 -21.06 4.80 10.92
N THR A 364 -20.69 6.05 11.26
CA THR A 364 -19.76 6.31 12.38
C THR A 364 -20.52 6.58 13.67
N GLY A 365 -21.57 7.41 13.65
CA GLY A 365 -22.46 7.63 14.80
C GLY A 365 -21.77 8.08 16.09
N HIS A 366 -20.51 8.51 15.99
CA HIS A 366 -19.69 8.86 17.13
C HIS A 366 -20.06 10.25 17.63
N THR A 367 -20.07 10.41 18.94
CA THR A 367 -20.24 11.72 19.57
C THR A 367 -18.88 12.26 19.98
N LEU A 368 -18.56 13.48 19.56
CA LEU A 368 -17.30 14.15 19.82
C LEU A 368 -17.47 15.23 20.88
N PHE A 369 -16.52 15.26 21.80
CA PHE A 369 -16.50 16.16 22.94
C PHE A 369 -15.19 16.94 22.90
N LEU A 370 -15.26 18.27 22.84
CA LEU A 370 -14.11 19.13 23.03
C LEU A 370 -14.15 19.69 24.44
N PHE A 371 -13.08 19.44 25.19
CA PHE A 371 -12.85 20.01 26.50
C PHE A 371 -11.78 21.09 26.41
N GLN A 372 -11.93 22.15 27.19
CA GLN A 372 -10.95 23.23 27.32
C GLN A 372 -10.49 23.33 28.77
N LYS A 373 -9.18 23.53 28.97
CA LYS A 373 -8.59 23.70 30.28
C LYS A 373 -9.19 24.94 30.97
N ILE A 374 -9.58 24.79 32.24
CA ILE A 374 -10.08 25.85 33.09
C ILE A 374 -8.96 26.89 33.24
N LYS A 375 -9.27 28.16 32.98
CA LYS A 375 -8.31 29.25 33.19
C LYS A 375 -8.15 29.48 34.70
N GLU A 376 -6.91 29.44 35.18
CA GLU A 376 -6.56 29.87 36.54
C GLU A 376 -6.88 31.35 36.77
#